data_AF-A0A177MFS6-F1
#
_entry.id   AF-A0A177MFS6-F1
#
_cell.length_a   1.000
_cell.length_b   1.000
_cell.length_c   1.000
_cell.angle_alpha   90.00
_cell.angle_beta   90.00
_cell.angle_gamma   90.00
#
_symmetry.space_group_name_H-M   'P 1'
#
loop_
_entity.id
_entity.type
_entity.pdbx_description
1 polymer ?
#
loop_
_entity_poly.entity_id
_entity_poly.type
_entity_poly.pdbx_seq_one_letter_code
_entity_poly.pdbx_strand_id
1 'polypeptide(L)'
;MESQLNPVQARNLQLDFFRGVALMIIFINHMPANPWFWYTPSRFGLSDAAEIFVFLSGFASAIAYGRSFDRAGLWLGSVRVLHRCGQIYAAHLASFLLMAVICVLGNRWMVDADYIQRLNIAYFFDSTQQAVLDIFSLAYVPNYFDILPMYLVLILWVPMVWGLSRLHRSLALGFPVLIYFAAWQYNWELTADPTTGRPWYFNPFNWQLMFFTGFGFGAGWLRIPDRHRGLMLFCAIIVLVSIPLGHEATYRQVAFWGELRTRLEPLLDKSHLGLLRWVHLLALTYLMNQLFKWKPQWLSMRLPRWIIRMGQQSLPIFLCCMSLSYIGGIALDWSGRDEASVTLVNLAGIGLMLLTAQALAWLDSKPWKLPAGHFGPKQASTQSVSADLKDISCSWGQQALLLPFLIGLAVLPMLLLQGKNTIGTGSPDMMVKSPNSDDFRKVNAVMPKSDPETVLENQQQL
;
A
#
# COMPACT_ATOMS: atom_id res chain seq x y z
N MET A 1 -26.84 -39.52 6.74
CA MET A 1 -25.80 -38.72 6.05
C MET A 1 -25.95 -37.28 6.51
N GLU A 2 -25.27 -36.93 7.59
CA GLU A 2 -25.22 -35.55 8.08
C GLU A 2 -24.47 -34.69 7.07
N SER A 3 -25.16 -33.69 6.54
CA SER A 3 -24.59 -32.63 5.73
C SER A 3 -23.54 -31.90 6.57
N GLN A 4 -22.26 -32.22 6.35
CA GLN A 4 -21.14 -31.41 6.82
C GLN A 4 -21.22 -30.05 6.12
N LEU A 5 -21.96 -29.12 6.73
CA LEU A 5 -21.83 -27.70 6.44
C LEU A 5 -20.39 -27.32 6.74
N ASN A 6 -19.56 -27.27 5.70
CA ASN A 6 -18.21 -26.70 5.79
C ASN A 6 -18.34 -25.37 6.55
N PRO A 7 -17.69 -25.21 7.72
CA PRO A 7 -17.79 -23.97 8.46
C PRO A 7 -17.31 -22.85 7.54
N VAL A 8 -18.10 -21.77 7.45
CA VAL A 8 -17.69 -20.54 6.78
C VAL A 8 -16.30 -20.21 7.32
N GLN A 9 -15.29 -20.34 6.47
CA GLN A 9 -13.88 -20.23 6.86
C GLN A 9 -13.71 -18.93 7.64
N ALA A 10 -13.38 -19.06 8.92
CA ALA A 10 -13.34 -17.93 9.84
C ALA A 10 -12.39 -16.86 9.30
N ARG A 11 -12.86 -15.61 9.25
CA ARG A 11 -12.07 -14.47 8.79
C ARG A 11 -10.78 -14.35 9.60
N ASN A 12 -9.65 -14.12 8.94
CA ASN A 12 -8.36 -14.00 9.62
C ASN A 12 -8.25 -12.65 10.35
N LEU A 13 -8.55 -12.65 11.65
CA LEU A 13 -8.53 -11.46 12.50
C LEU A 13 -7.13 -10.87 12.71
N GLN A 14 -6.08 -11.70 12.64
CA GLN A 14 -4.70 -11.21 12.76
C GLN A 14 -4.35 -10.32 11.57
N LEU A 15 -4.73 -10.74 10.36
CA LEU A 15 -4.53 -9.95 9.15
C LEU A 15 -5.22 -8.60 9.25
N ASP A 16 -6.49 -8.57 9.67
CA ASP A 16 -7.23 -7.31 9.83
C ASP A 16 -6.60 -6.43 10.92
N PHE A 17 -6.15 -7.01 12.03
CA PHE A 17 -5.46 -6.27 13.10
C PHE A 17 -4.21 -5.55 12.57
N PHE A 18 -3.31 -6.26 11.89
CA PHE A 18 -2.08 -5.66 11.36
C PHE A 18 -2.33 -4.63 10.26
N ARG A 19 -3.39 -4.81 9.45
CA ARG A 19 -3.83 -3.76 8.51
C ARG A 19 -4.27 -2.51 9.26
N GLY A 20 -5.00 -2.65 10.36
CA GLY A 20 -5.34 -1.53 11.24
C GLY A 20 -4.09 -0.85 11.80
N VAL A 21 -3.14 -1.61 12.34
CA VAL A 21 -1.88 -1.04 12.84
C VAL A 21 -1.11 -0.29 11.76
N ALA A 22 -1.01 -0.85 10.56
CA ALA A 22 -0.37 -0.18 9.42
C ALA A 22 -1.04 1.17 9.10
N LEU A 23 -2.37 1.25 9.13
CA LEU A 23 -3.10 2.50 8.89
C LEU A 23 -2.78 3.58 9.95
N MET A 24 -2.63 3.21 11.23
CA MET A 24 -2.23 4.20 12.26
C MET A 24 -0.80 4.69 12.05
N ILE A 25 0.11 3.81 11.64
CA ILE A 25 1.50 4.19 11.34
C ILE A 25 1.54 5.10 10.11
N ILE A 26 0.77 4.79 9.06
CA ILE A 26 0.62 5.65 7.87
C ILE A 26 0.15 7.03 8.30
N PHE A 27 -0.86 7.12 9.16
CA PHE A 27 -1.38 8.40 9.65
C PHE A 27 -0.30 9.26 10.32
N ILE A 28 0.45 8.66 11.26
CA ILE A 28 1.54 9.36 11.95
C ILE A 28 2.62 9.79 10.96
N ASN A 29 3.00 8.90 10.05
CA ASN A 29 4.12 9.10 9.14
C ASN A 29 3.85 10.11 8.03
N HIS A 30 2.61 10.26 7.60
CA HIS A 30 2.22 11.17 6.53
C HIS A 30 1.74 12.53 7.04
N MET A 31 1.71 12.74 8.35
CA MET A 31 1.41 14.05 8.94
C MET A 31 2.64 14.97 8.81
N PRO A 32 2.55 16.08 8.05
CA PRO A 32 3.69 16.97 7.82
C PRO A 32 4.38 17.43 9.10
N ALA A 33 5.69 17.24 9.16
CA ALA A 33 6.59 17.64 10.26
C ALA A 33 6.17 17.13 11.67
N ASN A 34 5.49 15.99 11.74
CA ASN A 34 5.02 15.38 13.00
C ASN A 34 6.18 14.73 13.78
N PRO A 35 6.50 15.15 15.03
CA PRO A 35 7.59 14.54 15.79
C PRO A 35 7.42 13.04 16.10
N TRP A 36 6.17 12.55 16.19
CA TRP A 36 5.92 11.11 16.44
C TRP A 36 6.45 10.20 15.34
N PHE A 37 6.69 10.75 14.14
CA PHE A 37 7.36 10.08 13.03
C PHE A 37 8.69 9.43 13.42
N TRP A 38 9.46 10.05 14.33
CA TRP A 38 10.75 9.52 14.77
C TRP A 38 10.64 8.27 15.64
N TYR A 39 9.43 7.97 16.11
CA TYR A 39 9.13 6.87 17.04
C TYR A 39 8.28 5.77 16.39
N THR A 40 8.09 5.81 15.07
CA THR A 40 7.37 4.76 14.36
C THR A 40 8.31 3.66 13.84
N PRO A 41 7.79 2.46 13.54
CA PRO A 41 8.61 1.35 13.05
C PRO A 41 9.43 1.66 11.80
N SER A 42 9.04 2.65 10.98
CA SER A 42 9.82 3.08 9.82
C SER A 42 11.21 3.63 10.17
N ARG A 43 11.47 3.96 11.44
CA ARG A 43 12.76 4.49 11.92
C ARG A 43 13.60 3.48 12.68
N PHE A 44 13.10 2.26 12.85
CA PHE A 44 13.78 1.19 13.59
C PHE A 44 13.82 -0.12 12.78
N GLY A 45 13.73 -0.04 11.46
CA GLY A 45 13.79 -1.21 10.58
C GLY A 45 13.96 -0.82 9.12
N LEU A 46 14.14 -1.81 8.24
CA LEU A 46 14.30 -1.58 6.80
C LEU A 46 12.97 -1.55 6.04
N SER A 47 11.88 -2.00 6.67
CA SER A 47 10.53 -1.96 6.10
C SER A 47 9.60 -1.19 7.01
N ASP A 48 8.59 -0.55 6.43
CA ASP A 48 7.61 0.27 7.13
C ASP A 48 6.17 -0.21 6.86
N ALA A 49 5.20 0.67 7.11
CA ALA A 49 3.79 0.37 6.94
C ALA A 49 3.40 0.06 5.48
N ALA A 50 4.11 0.59 4.48
CA ALA A 50 3.86 0.31 3.07
C ALA A 50 4.10 -1.16 2.75
N GLU A 51 5.24 -1.74 3.14
CA GLU A 51 5.53 -3.16 2.94
C GLU A 51 4.52 -4.06 3.66
N ILE A 52 4.17 -3.73 4.90
CA ILE A 52 3.13 -4.45 5.66
C ILE A 52 1.80 -4.41 4.90
N PHE A 53 1.38 -3.22 4.45
CA PHE A 53 0.10 -3.03 3.80
C PHE A 53 0.03 -3.74 2.45
N VAL A 54 1.09 -3.69 1.63
CA VAL A 54 1.15 -4.34 0.31
C VAL A 54 1.18 -5.86 0.46
N PHE A 55 2.00 -6.40 1.38
CA PHE A 55 2.06 -7.84 1.65
C PHE A 55 0.70 -8.38 2.12
N LEU A 56 0.09 -7.73 3.11
CA LEU A 56 -1.22 -8.16 3.64
C LEU A 56 -2.33 -8.00 2.60
N SER A 57 -2.24 -7.02 1.72
CA SER A 57 -3.21 -6.84 0.64
C SER A 57 -3.10 -7.94 -0.41
N GLY A 58 -1.89 -8.40 -0.73
CA GLY A 58 -1.67 -9.61 -1.55
C GLY A 58 -2.28 -10.86 -0.91
N PHE A 59 -2.00 -11.08 0.38
CA PHE A 59 -2.54 -12.20 1.14
C PHE A 59 -4.08 -12.18 1.18
N ALA A 60 -4.68 -11.01 1.45
CA ALA A 60 -6.13 -10.84 1.45
C ALA A 60 -6.74 -11.04 0.05
N SER A 61 -6.06 -10.57 -0.99
CA SER A 61 -6.49 -10.72 -2.38
C SER A 61 -6.54 -12.19 -2.80
N ALA A 62 -5.57 -13.00 -2.38
CA ALA A 62 -5.60 -14.44 -2.62
C ALA A 62 -6.84 -15.10 -1.99
N ILE A 63 -7.17 -14.74 -0.74
CA ILE A 63 -8.33 -15.30 -0.04
C ILE A 63 -9.66 -14.83 -0.66
N ALA A 64 -9.71 -13.58 -1.12
CA ALA A 64 -10.91 -12.95 -1.66
C ALA A 64 -11.21 -13.39 -3.10
N TYR A 65 -10.19 -13.39 -3.96
CA TYR A 65 -10.33 -13.66 -5.40
C TYR A 65 -10.04 -15.12 -5.76
N GLY A 66 -9.15 -15.82 -5.04
CA GLY A 66 -8.85 -17.22 -5.30
C GLY A 66 -10.10 -18.09 -5.31
N ARG A 67 -10.97 -17.92 -4.31
CA ARG A 67 -12.29 -18.58 -4.25
C ARG A 67 -13.21 -18.23 -5.42
N SER A 68 -13.14 -17.00 -5.93
CA SER A 68 -13.92 -16.61 -7.11
C SER A 68 -13.40 -17.31 -8.37
N PHE A 69 -12.08 -17.37 -8.55
CA PHE A 69 -11.51 -18.07 -9.68
C PHE A 69 -11.75 -19.58 -9.62
N ASP A 70 -11.68 -20.19 -8.43
CA ASP A 70 -11.95 -21.62 -8.23
C ASP A 70 -13.40 -22.00 -8.52
N ARG A 71 -14.36 -21.16 -8.10
CA ARG A 71 -15.80 -21.47 -8.20
C ARG A 71 -16.46 -20.98 -9.48
N ALA A 72 -16.05 -19.81 -9.97
CA ALA A 72 -16.70 -19.13 -11.10
C ALA A 72 -15.80 -19.06 -12.34
N GLY A 73 -14.59 -19.63 -12.28
CA GLY A 73 -13.64 -19.64 -13.39
C GLY A 73 -12.88 -18.31 -13.57
N LEU A 74 -11.93 -18.33 -14.50
CA LEU A 74 -11.02 -17.20 -14.73
C LEU A 74 -11.76 -15.92 -15.18
N TRP A 75 -12.77 -16.05 -16.03
CA TRP A 75 -13.52 -14.91 -16.58
C TRP A 75 -14.28 -14.13 -15.50
N LEU A 76 -15.24 -14.75 -14.81
CA LEU A 76 -16.04 -14.09 -13.77
C LEU A 76 -15.17 -13.62 -12.59
N GLY A 77 -14.11 -14.37 -12.26
CA GLY A 77 -13.10 -13.91 -11.31
C GLY A 77 -12.41 -12.62 -11.76
N SER A 78 -12.05 -12.52 -13.05
CA SER A 78 -11.44 -11.32 -13.63
C SER A 78 -12.40 -10.13 -13.60
N VAL A 79 -13.68 -10.33 -13.91
CA VAL A 79 -14.70 -9.25 -13.81
C VAL A 79 -14.79 -8.71 -12.37
N ARG A 80 -14.78 -9.60 -11.37
CA ARG A 80 -14.77 -9.19 -9.95
C ARG A 80 -13.52 -8.40 -9.57
N VAL A 81 -12.37 -8.78 -10.14
CA VAL A 81 -11.11 -8.04 -9.99
C VAL A 81 -11.22 -6.66 -10.63
N LEU A 82 -11.71 -6.56 -11.86
CA LEU A 82 -11.88 -5.27 -12.57
C LEU A 82 -12.88 -4.35 -11.86
N HIS A 83 -13.96 -4.89 -11.32
CA HIS A 83 -14.87 -4.13 -10.47
C HIS A 83 -14.15 -3.54 -9.25
N ARG A 84 -13.24 -4.30 -8.63
CA ARG A 84 -12.41 -3.76 -7.55
C ARG A 84 -11.44 -2.68 -8.05
N CYS A 85 -10.81 -2.87 -9.21
CA CYS A 85 -9.94 -1.87 -9.82
C CYS A 85 -10.68 -0.54 -10.00
N GLY A 86 -11.92 -0.58 -10.51
CA GLY A 86 -12.75 0.62 -10.64
C GLY A 86 -13.00 1.33 -9.31
N GLN A 87 -13.24 0.60 -8.21
CA GLN A 87 -13.39 1.19 -6.88
C GLN A 87 -12.11 1.87 -6.39
N ILE A 88 -10.94 1.25 -6.61
CA ILE A 88 -9.64 1.80 -6.19
C ILE A 88 -9.30 3.04 -7.03
N TYR A 89 -9.54 2.98 -8.34
CA TYR A 89 -9.33 4.09 -9.25
C TYR A 89 -10.21 5.28 -8.87
N ALA A 90 -11.52 5.07 -8.65
CA ALA A 90 -12.42 6.11 -8.18
C ALA A 90 -11.99 6.67 -6.81
N ALA A 91 -11.53 5.82 -5.89
CA ALA A 91 -11.00 6.23 -4.60
C ALA A 91 -9.73 7.09 -4.73
N HIS A 92 -8.82 6.75 -5.65
CA HIS A 92 -7.63 7.53 -5.95
C HIS A 92 -8.00 8.94 -6.45
N LEU A 93 -8.87 9.03 -7.46
CA LEU A 93 -9.34 10.33 -7.99
C LEU A 93 -10.04 11.17 -6.91
N ALA A 94 -10.93 10.55 -6.14
CA ALA A 94 -11.63 11.22 -5.04
C ALA A 94 -10.65 11.71 -3.96
N SER A 95 -9.64 10.91 -3.62
CA SER A 95 -8.59 11.28 -2.66
C SER A 95 -7.81 12.50 -3.13
N PHE A 96 -7.42 12.51 -4.41
CA PHE A 96 -6.67 13.61 -5.00
C PHE A 96 -7.49 14.90 -4.95
N LEU A 97 -8.75 14.86 -5.43
CA LEU A 97 -9.63 16.03 -5.42
C LEU A 97 -9.92 16.53 -4.00
N LEU A 98 -10.21 15.62 -3.06
CA LEU A 98 -10.42 15.99 -1.66
C LEU A 98 -9.19 16.71 -1.09
N MET A 99 -7.99 16.23 -1.40
CA MET A 99 -6.78 16.85 -0.90
C MET A 99 -6.47 18.19 -1.57
N ALA A 100 -6.76 18.34 -2.86
CA ALA A 100 -6.69 19.64 -3.55
C ALA A 100 -7.60 20.66 -2.86
N VAL A 101 -8.82 20.27 -2.48
CA VAL A 101 -9.74 21.12 -1.69
C VAL A 101 -9.15 21.45 -0.31
N ILE A 102 -8.59 20.46 0.41
CA ILE A 102 -7.94 20.68 1.71
C ILE A 102 -6.81 21.72 1.58
N CYS A 103 -5.98 21.63 0.54
CA CYS A 103 -4.88 22.59 0.32
C CYS A 103 -5.40 24.00 0.05
N VAL A 104 -6.43 24.16 -0.78
CA VAL A 104 -7.06 25.45 -1.05
C VAL A 104 -7.64 26.07 0.21
N LEU A 105 -8.33 25.26 1.04
CA LEU A 105 -8.86 25.73 2.32
C LEU A 105 -7.74 26.09 3.31
N GLY A 106 -6.66 25.30 3.34
CA GLY A 106 -5.47 25.57 4.14
C GLY A 106 -4.82 26.92 3.79
N ASN A 107 -4.55 27.17 2.50
CA ASN A 107 -3.94 28.43 2.04
C ASN A 107 -4.83 29.64 2.35
N ARG A 108 -6.16 29.47 2.32
CA ARG A 108 -7.09 30.54 2.70
C ARG A 108 -7.00 30.90 4.19
N TRP A 109 -6.70 29.94 5.06
CA TRP A 109 -6.61 30.17 6.51
C TRP A 109 -5.22 30.56 6.99
N MET A 110 -4.17 30.25 6.22
CA MET A 110 -2.79 30.56 6.58
C MET A 110 -2.05 31.18 5.39
N VAL A 111 -1.96 32.52 5.40
CA VAL A 111 -1.45 33.31 4.28
C VAL A 111 0.02 33.04 3.97
N ASP A 112 0.82 32.73 4.99
CA ASP A 112 2.27 32.50 4.85
C ASP A 112 2.63 31.05 4.48
N ALA A 113 1.65 30.15 4.34
CA ALA A 113 1.87 28.76 3.99
C ALA A 113 1.28 28.44 2.61
N ASP A 114 2.08 27.78 1.77
CA ASP A 114 1.60 27.22 0.50
C ASP A 114 1.49 25.69 0.58
N TYR A 115 0.33 25.21 0.98
CA TYR A 115 0.00 23.79 1.06
C TYR A 115 -0.13 23.11 -0.31
N ILE A 116 -0.37 23.86 -1.38
CA ILE A 116 -0.44 23.32 -2.75
C ILE A 116 0.98 22.95 -3.20
N GLN A 117 1.95 23.84 -2.96
CA GLN A 117 3.35 23.57 -3.26
C GLN A 117 3.95 22.52 -2.32
N ARG A 118 3.66 22.59 -1.01
CA ARG A 118 4.18 21.60 -0.03
C ARG A 118 3.73 20.17 -0.32
N LEU A 119 2.50 19.99 -0.79
CA LEU A 119 1.99 18.67 -1.21
C LEU A 119 2.49 18.26 -2.60
N ASN A 120 3.19 19.14 -3.31
CA ASN A 120 3.64 18.96 -4.67
C ASN A 120 2.49 18.69 -5.65
N ILE A 121 1.46 19.54 -5.62
CA ILE A 121 0.31 19.46 -6.54
C ILE A 121 0.10 20.72 -7.39
N ALA A 122 1.08 21.63 -7.44
CA ALA A 122 1.01 22.89 -8.18
C ALA A 122 0.68 22.70 -9.68
N TYR A 123 1.23 21.67 -10.33
CA TYR A 123 0.94 21.33 -11.72
C TYR A 123 -0.57 21.21 -12.02
N PHE A 124 -1.34 20.71 -11.05
CA PHE A 124 -2.79 20.58 -11.20
C PHE A 124 -3.52 21.93 -11.28
N PHE A 125 -2.99 22.96 -10.64
CA PHE A 125 -3.58 24.30 -10.65
C PHE A 125 -3.00 25.17 -11.78
N ASP A 126 -1.71 25.04 -12.05
CA ASP A 126 -1.02 25.84 -13.07
C ASP A 126 -1.35 25.37 -14.51
N SER A 127 -1.69 24.09 -14.67
CA SER A 127 -1.96 23.45 -15.97
C SER A 127 -3.19 22.54 -15.94
N THR A 128 -4.27 23.00 -15.30
CA THR A 128 -5.47 22.21 -14.96
C THR A 128 -6.01 21.33 -16.08
N GLN A 129 -6.14 21.86 -17.31
CA GLN A 129 -6.70 21.09 -18.42
C GLN A 129 -5.85 19.84 -18.72
N GLN A 130 -4.54 20.00 -18.79
CA GLN A 130 -3.62 18.90 -19.08
C GLN A 130 -3.48 17.97 -17.87
N ALA A 131 -3.37 18.55 -16.67
CA ALA A 131 -3.29 17.78 -15.43
C ALA A 131 -4.51 16.89 -15.19
N VAL A 132 -5.72 17.32 -15.54
CA VAL A 132 -6.93 16.47 -15.48
C VAL A 132 -6.76 15.24 -16.37
N LEU A 133 -6.30 15.40 -17.62
CA LEU A 133 -6.05 14.26 -18.51
C LEU A 133 -4.95 13.35 -17.97
N ASP A 134 -3.88 13.92 -17.43
CA ASP A 134 -2.74 13.16 -16.92
C ASP A 134 -3.07 12.39 -15.63
N ILE A 135 -3.91 12.92 -14.73
CA ILE A 135 -4.38 12.20 -13.53
C ILE A 135 -5.31 11.05 -13.94
N PHE A 136 -6.23 11.29 -14.87
CA PHE A 136 -7.15 10.24 -15.33
C PHE A 136 -6.39 9.10 -16.04
N SER A 137 -5.33 9.42 -16.77
CA SER A 137 -4.47 8.43 -17.42
C SER A 137 -3.39 7.83 -16.51
N LEU A 138 -3.28 8.30 -15.26
CA LEU A 138 -2.21 7.95 -14.31
C LEU A 138 -0.80 8.33 -14.82
N ALA A 139 -0.69 9.27 -15.75
CA ALA A 139 0.56 9.88 -16.16
C ALA A 139 1.05 10.95 -15.17
N TYR A 140 0.13 11.52 -14.38
CA TYR A 140 0.44 12.40 -13.26
C TYR A 140 -0.03 11.79 -11.94
N VAL A 141 0.93 11.41 -11.10
CA VAL A 141 0.73 10.78 -9.80
C VAL A 141 1.68 11.44 -8.78
N PRO A 142 1.20 12.38 -7.95
CA PRO A 142 2.01 12.93 -6.88
C PRO A 142 2.37 11.86 -5.84
N ASN A 143 3.56 11.95 -5.24
CA ASN A 143 4.11 10.96 -4.30
C ASN A 143 3.12 10.57 -3.20
N TYR A 144 2.41 11.55 -2.65
CA TYR A 144 1.45 11.35 -1.56
C TYR A 144 0.31 10.37 -1.89
N PHE A 145 0.02 10.13 -3.18
CA PHE A 145 -1.08 9.26 -3.64
C PHE A 145 -0.61 7.96 -4.29
N ASP A 146 0.71 7.80 -4.47
CA ASP A 146 1.29 6.85 -5.44
C ASP A 146 1.07 5.37 -5.09
N ILE A 147 0.82 5.05 -3.81
CA ILE A 147 0.54 3.68 -3.38
C ILE A 147 -0.76 3.12 -3.98
N LEU A 148 -1.77 3.97 -4.26
CA LEU A 148 -3.06 3.50 -4.81
C LEU A 148 -2.95 3.14 -6.31
N PRO A 149 -2.35 3.97 -7.19
CA PRO A 149 -2.06 3.58 -8.56
C PRO A 149 -1.18 2.35 -8.66
N MET A 150 -0.12 2.25 -7.85
CA MET A 150 0.69 1.02 -7.80
C MET A 150 -0.20 -0.18 -7.46
N TYR A 151 -1.02 -0.08 -6.41
CA TYR A 151 -1.94 -1.15 -6.00
C TYR A 151 -2.95 -1.56 -7.09
N LEU A 152 -3.43 -0.59 -7.88
CA LEU A 152 -4.29 -0.84 -9.04
C LEU A 152 -3.59 -1.76 -10.05
N VAL A 153 -2.34 -1.46 -10.40
CA VAL A 153 -1.53 -2.29 -11.32
C VAL A 153 -1.35 -3.70 -10.77
N LEU A 154 -1.02 -3.83 -9.48
CA LEU A 154 -0.81 -5.15 -8.85
C LEU A 154 -2.07 -6.02 -8.88
N ILE A 155 -3.24 -5.43 -8.64
CA ILE A 155 -4.52 -6.15 -8.71
C ILE A 155 -4.85 -6.55 -10.15
N LEU A 156 -4.58 -5.70 -11.14
CA LEU A 156 -4.78 -6.03 -12.55
C LEU A 156 -3.98 -7.27 -12.98
N TRP A 157 -2.85 -7.54 -12.33
CA TRP A 157 -2.02 -8.71 -12.60
C TRP A 157 -2.52 -10.00 -11.91
N VAL A 158 -3.44 -9.89 -10.94
CA VAL A 158 -3.95 -11.05 -10.19
C VAL A 158 -4.56 -12.13 -11.10
N PRO A 159 -5.44 -11.82 -12.08
CA PRO A 159 -6.00 -12.83 -12.96
C PRO A 159 -4.92 -13.53 -13.81
N MET A 160 -3.93 -12.78 -14.28
CA MET A 160 -2.80 -13.32 -15.05
C MET A 160 -1.98 -14.29 -14.21
N VAL A 161 -1.53 -13.87 -13.02
CA VAL A 161 -0.72 -14.73 -12.13
C VAL A 161 -1.52 -15.93 -11.64
N TRP A 162 -2.82 -15.75 -11.38
CA TRP A 162 -3.71 -16.88 -11.09
C TRP A 162 -3.80 -17.85 -12.27
N GLY A 163 -3.97 -17.36 -13.50
CA GLY A 163 -3.96 -18.18 -14.71
C GLY A 163 -2.68 -19.00 -14.86
N LEU A 164 -1.51 -18.40 -14.61
CA LEU A 164 -0.22 -19.10 -14.59
C LEU A 164 -0.18 -20.23 -13.55
N SER A 165 -0.80 -20.02 -12.38
CA SER A 165 -0.86 -21.05 -11.32
C SER A 165 -1.63 -22.30 -11.74
N ARG A 166 -2.51 -22.18 -12.73
CA ARG A 166 -3.31 -23.29 -13.28
C ARG A 166 -2.52 -24.15 -14.26
N LEU A 167 -1.48 -23.59 -14.88
CA LEU A 167 -0.51 -24.34 -15.67
C LEU A 167 0.49 -25.04 -14.75
N HIS A 168 1.16 -24.25 -13.91
CA HIS A 168 2.08 -24.79 -12.91
C HIS A 168 2.33 -23.78 -11.80
N ARG A 169 2.36 -24.24 -10.54
CA ARG A 169 2.59 -23.36 -9.38
C ARG A 169 3.92 -22.60 -9.46
N SER A 170 4.98 -23.23 -9.99
CA SER A 170 6.27 -22.55 -10.14
C SER A 170 6.22 -21.39 -11.13
N LEU A 171 5.32 -21.39 -12.12
CA LEU A 171 5.16 -20.26 -13.04
C LEU A 171 4.57 -19.05 -12.31
N ALA A 172 3.56 -19.26 -11.47
CA ALA A 172 2.97 -18.20 -10.66
C ALA A 172 3.94 -17.60 -9.64
N LEU A 173 4.88 -18.40 -9.10
CA LEU A 173 5.93 -17.93 -8.19
C LEU A 173 7.15 -17.37 -8.91
N GLY A 174 7.51 -17.92 -10.07
CA GLY A 174 8.64 -17.50 -10.88
C GLY A 174 8.37 -16.20 -11.62
N PHE A 175 7.13 -15.96 -12.06
CA PHE A 175 6.76 -14.74 -12.78
C PHE A 175 7.10 -13.45 -11.99
N PRO A 176 6.67 -13.28 -10.72
CA PRO A 176 7.06 -12.12 -9.94
C PRO A 176 8.57 -11.96 -9.77
N VAL A 177 9.30 -13.07 -9.60
CA VAL A 177 10.76 -13.02 -9.44
C VAL A 177 11.43 -12.57 -10.73
N LEU A 178 11.00 -13.09 -11.88
CA LEU A 178 11.54 -12.72 -13.18
C LEU A 178 11.28 -11.25 -13.51
N ILE A 179 10.07 -10.76 -13.26
CA ILE A 179 9.74 -9.34 -13.48
C ILE A 179 10.57 -8.43 -12.59
N TYR A 180 10.78 -8.79 -11.32
CA TYR A 180 11.60 -8.00 -10.40
C TYR A 180 13.04 -7.85 -10.91
N PHE A 181 13.68 -8.95 -11.32
CA PHE A 181 15.04 -8.88 -11.87
C PHE A 181 15.09 -8.18 -13.23
N ALA A 182 14.09 -8.38 -14.09
CA ALA A 182 13.99 -7.67 -15.36
C ALA A 182 13.87 -6.15 -15.16
N ALA A 183 13.09 -5.71 -14.17
CA ALA A 183 12.94 -4.29 -13.85
C ALA A 183 14.28 -3.63 -13.51
N TRP A 184 15.09 -4.29 -12.67
CA TRP A 184 16.45 -3.83 -12.34
C TRP A 184 17.41 -3.89 -13.55
N GLN A 185 17.36 -4.97 -14.35
CA GLN A 185 18.28 -5.15 -15.47
C GLN A 185 18.01 -4.17 -16.62
N TYR A 186 16.74 -3.82 -16.84
CA TYR A 186 16.30 -3.00 -17.98
C TYR A 186 15.80 -1.61 -17.58
N ASN A 187 15.91 -1.24 -16.30
CA ASN A 187 15.44 0.03 -15.74
C ASN A 187 13.98 0.35 -16.12
N TRP A 188 13.08 -0.62 -15.89
CA TRP A 188 11.66 -0.43 -16.21
C TRP A 188 11.01 0.53 -15.25
N GLU A 189 10.67 1.72 -15.72
CA GLU A 189 10.00 2.76 -14.97
C GLU A 189 8.70 3.22 -15.64
N LEU A 190 7.78 3.74 -14.81
CA LEU A 190 6.62 4.50 -15.28
C LEU A 190 6.83 5.98 -14.92
N THR A 191 6.45 6.90 -15.79
CA THR A 191 6.48 8.34 -15.51
C THR A 191 5.29 8.73 -14.62
N ALA A 192 5.55 9.39 -13.50
CA ALA A 192 4.56 9.90 -12.56
C ALA A 192 4.39 11.42 -12.63
N ASP A 193 5.31 12.12 -13.29
CA ASP A 193 5.22 13.55 -13.47
C ASP A 193 5.63 13.92 -14.90
N PRO A 194 4.69 14.37 -15.74
CA PRO A 194 4.97 14.70 -17.13
C PRO A 194 5.83 15.97 -17.27
N THR A 195 5.94 16.79 -16.23
CA THR A 195 6.72 18.04 -16.26
C THR A 195 8.18 17.83 -15.90
N THR A 196 8.45 17.00 -14.90
CA THR A 196 9.81 16.72 -14.41
C THR A 196 10.39 15.42 -14.95
N GLY A 197 9.56 14.54 -15.52
CA GLY A 197 9.95 13.19 -15.90
C GLY A 197 10.15 12.25 -14.71
N ARG A 198 9.77 12.67 -13.50
CA ARG A 198 9.94 11.86 -12.28
C ARG A 198 9.23 10.51 -12.43
N PRO A 199 9.90 9.38 -12.08
CA PRO A 199 9.26 8.08 -12.11
C PRO A 199 8.24 7.92 -10.98
N TRP A 200 7.42 6.87 -11.07
CA TRP A 200 6.58 6.42 -9.98
C TRP A 200 7.45 6.13 -8.76
N TYR A 201 7.04 6.64 -7.60
CA TYR A 201 7.79 6.44 -6.38
C TYR A 201 7.74 4.97 -5.96
N PHE A 202 6.58 4.32 -6.04
CA PHE A 202 6.41 2.89 -5.85
C PHE A 202 6.39 2.20 -7.22
N ASN A 203 7.57 1.77 -7.70
CA ASN A 203 7.65 1.11 -9.00
C ASN A 203 6.87 -0.23 -8.97
N PRO A 204 5.79 -0.38 -9.76
CA PRO A 204 4.95 -1.57 -9.71
C PRO A 204 5.66 -2.84 -10.19
N PHE A 205 6.67 -2.73 -11.06
CA PHE A 205 7.45 -3.88 -11.53
C PHE A 205 8.28 -4.53 -10.41
N ASN A 206 8.67 -3.74 -9.42
CA ASN A 206 9.41 -4.20 -8.26
C ASN A 206 8.47 -4.57 -7.10
N TRP A 207 7.53 -3.69 -6.77
CA TRP A 207 6.63 -3.86 -5.62
C TRP A 207 5.64 -5.02 -5.78
N GLN A 208 5.37 -5.44 -7.01
CA GLN A 208 4.61 -6.67 -7.27
C GLN A 208 5.23 -7.90 -6.59
N LEU A 209 6.56 -7.96 -6.39
CA LEU A 209 7.20 -9.05 -5.66
C LEU A 209 6.66 -9.17 -4.23
N MET A 210 6.54 -8.04 -3.51
CA MET A 210 5.99 -8.00 -2.15
C MET A 210 4.54 -8.49 -2.13
N PHE A 211 3.72 -7.96 -3.03
CA PHE A 211 2.30 -8.31 -3.13
C PHE A 211 2.11 -9.79 -3.46
N PHE A 212 2.79 -10.32 -4.48
CA PHE A 212 2.64 -11.71 -4.88
C PHE A 212 3.32 -12.70 -3.93
N THR A 213 4.29 -12.26 -3.13
CA THR A 213 4.76 -13.05 -1.98
C THR A 213 3.63 -13.27 -0.97
N GLY A 214 2.95 -12.18 -0.57
CA GLY A 214 1.77 -12.26 0.29
C GLY A 214 0.64 -13.10 -0.33
N PHE A 215 0.38 -12.89 -1.62
CA PHE A 215 -0.61 -13.67 -2.38
C PHE A 215 -0.27 -15.17 -2.38
N GLY A 216 0.99 -15.53 -2.61
CA GLY A 216 1.45 -16.92 -2.62
C GLY A 216 1.23 -17.63 -1.29
N PHE A 217 1.45 -16.95 -0.16
CA PHE A 217 1.08 -17.49 1.16
C PHE A 217 -0.44 -17.60 1.33
N GLY A 218 -1.20 -16.56 0.96
CA GLY A 218 -2.67 -16.56 1.09
C GLY A 218 -3.37 -17.59 0.20
N ALA A 219 -2.80 -17.90 -0.97
CA ALA A 219 -3.28 -18.91 -1.92
C ALA A 219 -2.81 -20.33 -1.57
N GLY A 220 -1.92 -20.49 -0.57
CA GLY A 220 -1.35 -21.79 -0.19
C GLY A 220 -0.31 -22.33 -1.16
N TRP A 221 0.24 -21.50 -2.04
CA TRP A 221 1.35 -21.86 -2.93
C TRP A 221 2.66 -21.95 -2.17
N LEU A 222 2.84 -21.04 -1.21
CA LEU A 222 3.94 -21.01 -0.26
C LEU A 222 3.46 -21.53 1.10
N ARG A 223 4.27 -22.36 1.75
CA ARG A 223 3.98 -22.84 3.11
C ARG A 223 4.67 -21.94 4.11
N ILE A 224 3.95 -21.55 5.16
CA ILE A 224 4.54 -20.86 6.30
C ILE A 224 5.36 -21.91 7.08
N PRO A 225 6.67 -21.68 7.31
CA PRO A 225 7.49 -22.61 8.07
C PRO A 225 6.94 -22.82 9.50
N ASP A 226 7.09 -24.02 10.03
CA ASP A 226 6.74 -24.34 11.42
C ASP A 226 7.66 -23.63 12.42
N ARG A 227 7.34 -23.74 13.72
CA ARG A 227 8.14 -23.14 14.79
C ARG A 227 9.50 -23.83 14.86
N HIS A 228 10.55 -23.13 14.42
CA HIS A 228 11.92 -23.61 14.49
C HIS A 228 12.82 -22.59 15.20
N ARG A 229 13.51 -23.00 16.28
CA ARG A 229 14.32 -22.08 17.11
C ARG A 229 15.43 -21.40 16.31
N GLY A 230 16.11 -22.14 15.45
CA GLY A 230 17.16 -21.56 14.59
C GLY A 230 16.62 -20.54 13.59
N LEU A 231 15.43 -20.78 13.02
CA LEU A 231 14.82 -19.83 12.09
C LEU A 231 14.33 -18.57 12.82
N MET A 232 13.72 -18.73 14.00
CA MET A 232 13.34 -17.59 14.84
C MET A 232 14.56 -16.76 15.24
N LEU A 233 15.67 -17.40 15.62
CA LEU A 233 16.92 -16.70 15.94
C LEU A 233 17.47 -15.95 14.71
N PHE A 234 17.50 -16.60 13.55
CA PHE A 234 17.95 -15.98 12.30
C PHE A 234 17.10 -14.76 11.93
N CYS A 235 15.76 -14.89 11.96
CA CYS A 235 14.85 -13.76 11.73
C CYS A 235 15.04 -12.65 12.77
N ALA A 236 15.27 -13.00 14.05
CA ALA A 236 15.52 -12.01 15.10
C ALA A 236 16.82 -11.26 14.85
N ILE A 237 17.89 -11.94 14.41
CA ILE A 237 19.15 -11.29 14.04
C ILE A 237 18.93 -10.31 12.88
N ILE A 238 18.20 -10.70 11.83
CA ILE A 238 17.87 -9.79 10.71
C ILE A 238 17.16 -8.52 11.22
N VAL A 239 16.16 -8.68 12.09
CA VAL A 239 15.39 -7.55 12.64
C VAL A 239 16.21 -6.71 13.64
N LEU A 240 17.18 -7.30 14.33
CA LEU A 240 18.04 -6.54 15.25
C LEU A 240 19.13 -5.77 14.51
N VAL A 241 19.72 -6.36 13.48
CA VAL A 241 20.75 -5.72 12.63
C VAL A 241 20.14 -4.63 11.74
N SER A 242 18.86 -4.72 11.39
CA SER A 242 18.18 -3.66 10.63
C SER A 242 17.98 -2.38 11.42
N ILE A 243 17.88 -2.43 12.76
CA ILE A 243 17.65 -1.26 13.60
C ILE A 243 18.72 -0.19 13.38
N PRO A 244 20.04 -0.45 13.58
CA PRO A 244 21.06 0.57 13.38
C PRO A 244 21.21 1.00 11.91
N LEU A 245 20.84 0.14 10.95
CA LEU A 245 20.82 0.48 9.53
C LEU A 245 19.65 1.39 9.15
N GLY A 246 18.50 1.27 9.81
CA GLY A 246 17.30 2.09 9.58
C GLY A 246 17.24 3.35 10.45
N HIS A 247 17.90 3.34 11.62
CA HIS A 247 17.86 4.45 12.57
C HIS A 247 18.86 5.54 12.20
N GLU A 248 18.33 6.68 11.75
CA GLU A 248 19.09 7.82 11.24
C GLU A 248 20.15 8.35 12.18
N ALA A 249 19.82 8.57 13.44
CA ALA A 249 20.80 9.05 14.40
C ALA A 249 21.96 8.06 14.57
N THR A 250 21.71 6.75 14.51
CA THR A 250 22.75 5.73 14.66
C THR A 250 23.68 5.71 13.45
N TYR A 251 23.15 5.58 12.23
CA TYR A 251 24.01 5.46 11.05
C TYR A 251 24.73 6.75 10.69
N ARG A 252 24.22 7.92 11.10
CA ARG A 252 24.92 9.21 10.92
C ARG A 252 26.02 9.45 11.96
N GLN A 253 25.84 8.97 13.19
CA GLN A 253 26.81 9.20 14.28
C GLN A 253 27.91 8.14 14.34
N VAL A 254 27.62 6.91 13.88
CA VAL A 254 28.55 5.79 13.95
C VAL A 254 29.03 5.43 12.54
N ALA A 255 30.30 5.76 12.24
CA ALA A 255 30.89 5.59 10.91
C ALA A 255 30.71 4.20 10.31
N PHE A 256 30.88 3.14 11.11
CA PHE A 256 30.67 1.76 10.66
C PHE A 256 29.27 1.53 10.05
N TRP A 257 28.23 2.01 10.74
CA TRP A 257 26.85 1.84 10.27
C TRP A 257 26.54 2.73 9.06
N GLY A 258 27.11 3.94 9.01
CA GLY A 258 27.02 4.83 7.86
C GLY A 258 27.64 4.21 6.60
N GLU A 259 28.89 3.74 6.68
CA GLU A 259 29.58 3.08 5.57
C GLU A 259 28.86 1.80 5.11
N LEU A 260 28.41 0.98 6.06
CA LEU A 260 27.68 -0.24 5.74
C LEU A 260 26.37 0.08 5.02
N ARG A 261 25.62 1.09 5.50
CA ARG A 261 24.38 1.54 4.86
C ARG A 261 24.63 2.02 3.44
N THR A 262 25.65 2.85 3.20
CA THR A 262 25.99 3.34 1.86
C THR A 262 26.32 2.19 0.91
N ARG A 263 27.08 1.18 1.35
CA ARG A 263 27.38 0.00 0.52
C ARG A 263 26.14 -0.84 0.21
N LEU A 264 25.14 -0.82 1.08
CA LEU A 264 23.90 -1.58 0.94
C LEU A 264 22.77 -0.77 0.29
N GLU A 265 22.97 0.51 -0.03
CA GLU A 265 21.93 1.43 -0.49
C GLU A 265 21.02 0.83 -1.60
N PRO A 266 21.53 0.20 -2.67
CA PRO A 266 20.68 -0.38 -3.71
C PRO A 266 19.74 -1.48 -3.18
N LEU A 267 20.16 -2.19 -2.13
CA LEU A 267 19.36 -3.24 -1.48
C LEU A 267 18.39 -2.69 -0.42
N LEU A 268 18.52 -1.40 -0.09
CA LEU A 268 17.70 -0.67 0.89
C LEU A 268 16.72 0.30 0.24
N ASP A 269 16.84 0.51 -1.08
CA ASP A 269 16.03 1.44 -1.84
C ASP A 269 14.53 1.16 -1.68
N LYS A 270 13.74 2.21 -1.47
CA LYS A 270 12.29 2.05 -1.25
C LYS A 270 11.55 2.00 -2.58
N SER A 271 11.97 2.79 -3.56
CA SER A 271 11.21 2.95 -4.80
C SER A 271 11.16 1.68 -5.64
N HIS A 272 12.29 0.98 -5.75
CA HIS A 272 12.47 -0.25 -6.50
C HIS A 272 12.44 -1.49 -5.59
N LEU A 273 11.87 -1.37 -4.39
CA LEU A 273 11.77 -2.43 -3.38
C LEU A 273 13.10 -3.20 -3.20
N GLY A 274 14.05 -2.58 -2.51
CA GLY A 274 15.33 -3.19 -2.17
C GLY A 274 15.16 -4.54 -1.48
N LEU A 275 15.97 -5.52 -1.88
CA LEU A 275 15.81 -6.91 -1.45
C LEU A 275 15.89 -7.07 0.08
N LEU A 276 16.70 -6.25 0.77
CA LEU A 276 16.79 -6.31 2.23
C LEU A 276 15.52 -5.81 2.91
N ARG A 277 14.75 -4.90 2.30
CA ARG A 277 13.42 -4.49 2.81
C ARG A 277 12.44 -5.67 2.75
N TRP A 278 12.45 -6.42 1.65
CA TRP A 278 11.65 -7.63 1.48
C TRP A 278 12.02 -8.73 2.48
N VAL A 279 13.31 -9.03 2.62
CA VAL A 279 13.81 -10.00 3.61
C VAL A 279 13.48 -9.58 5.04
N HIS A 280 13.66 -8.30 5.36
CA HIS A 280 13.32 -7.74 6.66
C HIS A 280 11.83 -7.91 7.00
N LEU A 281 10.92 -7.57 6.06
CA LEU A 281 9.49 -7.76 6.28
C LEU A 281 9.15 -9.24 6.49
N LEU A 282 9.72 -10.16 5.71
CA LEU A 282 9.46 -11.59 5.87
C LEU A 282 9.93 -12.12 7.24
N ALA A 283 11.12 -11.69 7.68
CA ALA A 283 11.63 -12.02 9.00
C ALA A 283 10.70 -11.50 10.11
N LEU A 284 10.28 -10.23 10.02
CA LEU A 284 9.36 -9.61 10.98
C LEU A 284 8.00 -10.33 10.98
N THR A 285 7.44 -10.60 9.81
CA THR A 285 6.16 -11.29 9.64
C THR A 285 6.19 -12.69 10.23
N TYR A 286 7.28 -13.44 10.02
CA TYR A 286 7.48 -14.75 10.63
C TYR A 286 7.49 -14.64 12.16
N LEU A 287 8.32 -13.75 12.73
CA LEU A 287 8.39 -13.56 14.19
C LEU A 287 7.03 -13.16 14.78
N MET A 288 6.33 -12.23 14.15
CA MET A 288 5.01 -11.78 14.58
C MET A 288 4.00 -12.92 14.52
N ASN A 289 3.93 -13.66 13.42
CA ASN A 289 3.05 -14.83 13.31
C ASN A 289 3.30 -15.85 14.44
N GLN A 290 4.56 -16.12 14.77
CA GLN A 290 4.92 -17.04 15.84
C GLN A 290 4.61 -16.50 17.24
N LEU A 291 4.77 -15.20 17.46
CA LEU A 291 4.40 -14.50 18.70
C LEU A 291 2.88 -14.56 18.93
N PHE A 292 2.09 -14.27 17.90
CA PHE A 292 0.64 -14.18 18.00
C PHE A 292 -0.07 -15.53 18.04
N LYS A 293 0.58 -16.62 17.62
CA LYS A 293 0.11 -17.99 17.88
C LYS A 293 0.13 -18.35 19.37
N TRP A 294 0.91 -17.66 20.20
CA TRP A 294 1.08 -18.04 21.61
C TRP A 294 -0.14 -17.73 22.49
N LYS A 295 -0.91 -16.67 22.19
CA LYS A 295 -2.11 -16.28 22.96
C LYS A 295 -3.21 -15.68 22.07
N PRO A 296 -3.93 -16.46 21.24
CA PRO A 296 -4.89 -15.92 20.26
C PRO A 296 -6.04 -15.11 20.88
N GLN A 297 -6.39 -15.39 22.14
CA GLN A 297 -7.49 -14.76 22.86
C GLN A 297 -7.39 -13.23 23.00
N TRP A 298 -6.20 -12.65 22.92
CA TRP A 298 -6.02 -11.20 23.06
C TRP A 298 -6.73 -10.39 21.95
N LEU A 299 -6.91 -10.97 20.75
CA LEU A 299 -7.64 -10.34 19.65
C LEU A 299 -9.13 -10.12 19.97
N SER A 300 -9.66 -10.84 20.97
CA SER A 300 -11.04 -10.66 21.45
C SER A 300 -11.19 -9.51 22.46
N MET A 301 -10.09 -8.93 22.95
CA MET A 301 -10.12 -7.77 23.85
C MET A 301 -10.76 -6.55 23.17
N ARG A 302 -11.19 -5.56 23.96
CA ARG A 302 -11.91 -4.39 23.43
C ARG A 302 -11.05 -3.60 22.43
N LEU A 303 -9.83 -3.22 22.80
CA LEU A 303 -8.98 -2.37 21.97
C LEU A 303 -8.56 -3.03 20.63
N PRO A 304 -8.04 -4.27 20.60
CA PRO A 304 -7.74 -4.95 19.34
C PRO A 304 -8.94 -5.10 18.41
N ARG A 305 -10.16 -5.27 18.94
CA ARG A 305 -11.37 -5.35 18.10
C ARG A 305 -11.66 -4.05 17.33
N TRP A 306 -11.38 -2.90 17.91
CA TRP A 306 -11.55 -1.61 17.22
C TRP A 306 -10.50 -1.47 16.11
N ILE A 307 -9.24 -1.82 16.40
CA ILE A 307 -8.16 -1.83 15.40
C ILE A 307 -8.44 -2.83 14.27
N ILE A 308 -8.96 -4.02 14.61
CA ILE A 308 -9.41 -5.02 13.63
C ILE A 308 -10.45 -4.39 12.70
N ARG A 309 -11.54 -3.83 13.22
CA ARG A 309 -12.61 -3.21 12.40
C ARG A 309 -12.08 -2.13 11.48
N MET A 310 -11.11 -1.34 11.94
CA MET A 310 -10.41 -0.38 11.11
C MET A 310 -9.67 -1.03 9.94
N GLY A 311 -8.93 -2.12 10.17
CA GLY A 311 -8.32 -2.90 9.09
C GLY A 311 -9.33 -3.60 8.17
N GLN A 312 -10.52 -3.95 8.68
CA GLN A 312 -11.61 -4.50 7.85
C GLN A 312 -12.11 -3.48 6.83
N GLN A 313 -12.09 -2.20 7.19
CA GLN A 313 -12.48 -1.04 6.37
C GLN A 313 -11.27 -0.33 5.73
N SER A 314 -10.23 -1.09 5.38
CA SER A 314 -8.93 -0.54 4.96
C SER A 314 -8.97 0.55 3.89
N LEU A 315 -9.76 0.42 2.80
CA LEU A 315 -9.78 1.42 1.73
C LEU A 315 -10.38 2.77 2.19
N PRO A 316 -11.62 2.85 2.71
CA PRO A 316 -12.16 4.12 3.18
C PRO A 316 -11.37 4.71 4.35
N ILE A 317 -10.82 3.87 5.25
CA ILE A 317 -9.96 4.37 6.32
C ILE A 317 -8.62 4.87 5.80
N PHE A 318 -8.05 4.27 4.75
CA PHE A 318 -6.86 4.81 4.11
C PHE A 318 -7.09 6.22 3.58
N LEU A 319 -8.21 6.47 2.88
CA LEU A 319 -8.56 7.81 2.41
C LEU A 319 -8.74 8.82 3.56
N CYS A 320 -9.44 8.39 4.62
CA CYS A 320 -9.63 9.19 5.83
C CYS A 320 -8.30 9.50 6.52
N CYS A 321 -7.44 8.50 6.66
CA CYS A 321 -6.08 8.59 7.21
C CYS A 321 -5.25 9.62 6.46
N MET A 322 -5.15 9.51 5.13
CA MET A 322 -4.35 10.44 4.32
C MET A 322 -4.86 11.89 4.43
N SER A 323 -6.18 12.07 4.46
CA SER A 323 -6.81 13.40 4.63
C SER A 323 -6.56 13.97 6.03
N LEU A 324 -6.81 13.18 7.09
CA LEU A 324 -6.60 13.59 8.47
C LEU A 324 -5.13 13.83 8.79
N SER A 325 -4.20 13.12 8.16
CA SER A 325 -2.76 13.34 8.35
C SER A 325 -2.36 14.73 7.89
N TYR A 326 -2.80 15.12 6.68
CA TYR A 326 -2.48 16.44 6.13
C TYR A 326 -3.18 17.56 6.90
N ILE A 327 -4.46 17.37 7.25
CA ILE A 327 -5.20 18.29 8.14
C ILE A 327 -4.51 18.41 9.50
N GLY A 328 -3.98 17.32 10.05
CA GLY A 328 -3.20 17.32 11.29
C GLY A 328 -1.93 18.17 11.16
N GLY A 329 -1.24 18.11 10.03
CA GLY A 329 -0.10 19.00 9.74
C GLY A 329 -0.49 20.48 9.75
N ILE A 330 -1.58 20.82 9.06
CA ILE A 330 -2.15 22.19 9.05
C ILE A 330 -2.52 22.63 10.48
N ALA A 331 -3.14 21.74 11.26
CA ALA A 331 -3.51 22.03 12.64
C ALA A 331 -2.30 22.26 13.54
N LEU A 332 -1.19 21.56 13.32
CA LEU A 332 0.07 21.77 14.04
C LEU A 332 0.78 23.06 13.61
N ASP A 333 0.63 23.49 12.36
CA ASP A 333 1.12 24.80 11.92
C ASP A 333 0.38 25.94 12.65
N TRP A 334 -0.88 25.72 13.07
CA TRP A 334 -1.65 26.69 13.86
C TRP A 334 -1.42 26.61 15.38
N SER A 335 -1.46 25.40 15.94
CA SER A 335 -1.37 25.18 17.39
C SER A 335 0.05 25.18 17.91
N GLY A 336 1.05 25.09 17.03
CA GLY A 336 2.43 24.84 17.38
C GLY A 336 2.74 23.35 17.46
N ARG A 337 4.03 23.05 17.59
CA ARG A 337 4.56 21.67 17.59
C ARG A 337 5.16 21.28 18.95
N ASP A 338 4.63 21.86 20.03
CA ASP A 338 4.95 21.42 21.38
C ASP A 338 4.34 20.03 21.67
N GLU A 339 4.84 19.36 22.71
CA GLU A 339 4.46 17.98 23.03
C GLU A 339 2.96 17.80 23.27
N ALA A 340 2.28 18.80 23.86
CA ALA A 340 0.85 18.70 24.15
C ALA A 340 0.03 18.82 22.87
N SER A 341 0.33 19.80 22.01
CA SER A 341 -0.34 19.98 20.71
C SER A 341 -0.15 18.77 19.80
N VAL A 342 1.10 18.28 19.69
CA VAL A 342 1.42 17.07 18.90
C VAL A 342 0.67 15.85 19.41
N THR A 343 0.67 15.63 20.73
CA THR A 343 -0.03 14.50 21.34
C THR A 343 -1.54 14.60 21.10
N LEU A 344 -2.13 15.78 21.29
CA LEU A 344 -3.56 16.00 21.09
C LEU A 344 -3.97 15.74 19.64
N VAL A 345 -3.24 16.29 18.66
CA VAL A 345 -3.55 16.11 17.23
C VAL A 345 -3.43 14.64 16.81
N ASN A 346 -2.37 13.96 17.24
CA ASN A 346 -2.19 12.53 16.91
C ASN A 346 -3.29 11.65 17.54
N LEU A 347 -3.59 11.85 18.82
CA LEU A 347 -4.64 11.07 19.51
C LEU A 347 -6.03 11.37 18.96
N ALA A 348 -6.32 12.63 18.62
CA ALA A 348 -7.57 13.02 17.99
C ALA A 348 -7.74 12.37 16.63
N GLY A 349 -6.70 12.39 15.78
CA GLY A 349 -6.73 11.73 14.47
C GLY A 349 -6.91 10.21 14.56
N ILE A 350 -6.17 9.54 15.45
CA ILE A 350 -6.35 8.10 15.70
C ILE A 350 -7.78 7.82 16.22
N GLY A 351 -8.28 8.64 17.16
CA GLY A 351 -9.64 8.55 17.67
C GLY A 351 -10.69 8.66 16.56
N LEU A 352 -10.55 9.65 15.68
CA LEU A 352 -11.44 9.85 14.53
C LEU A 352 -11.39 8.70 13.53
N MET A 353 -10.21 8.14 13.26
CA MET A 353 -10.07 6.95 12.40
C MET A 353 -10.79 5.74 13.00
N LEU A 354 -10.61 5.52 14.31
CA LEU A 354 -11.28 4.44 15.03
C LEU A 354 -12.80 4.62 15.02
N LEU A 355 -13.30 5.83 15.31
CA LEU A 355 -14.74 6.13 15.27
C LEU A 355 -15.32 5.96 13.88
N THR A 356 -14.64 6.47 12.85
CA THR A 356 -15.04 6.31 11.44
C THR A 356 -15.14 4.83 11.08
N ALA A 357 -14.19 3.99 11.51
CA ALA A 357 -14.24 2.55 11.28
C ALA A 357 -15.46 1.89 11.93
N GLN A 358 -15.82 2.30 13.16
CA GLN A 358 -17.02 1.79 13.82
C GLN A 358 -18.29 2.24 13.08
N ALA A 359 -18.34 3.49 12.65
CA ALA A 359 -19.46 4.04 11.92
C ALA A 359 -19.66 3.30 10.59
N LEU A 360 -18.59 3.10 9.81
CA LEU A 360 -18.65 2.34 8.56
C LEU A 360 -19.07 0.89 8.79
N ALA A 361 -18.53 0.22 9.81
CA ALA A 361 -18.95 -1.14 10.15
C ALA A 361 -20.42 -1.21 10.57
N TRP A 362 -20.92 -0.19 11.27
CA TRP A 362 -22.33 -0.07 11.61
C TRP A 362 -23.18 0.18 10.35
N LEU A 363 -22.79 1.09 9.46
CA LEU A 363 -23.50 1.34 8.20
C LEU A 363 -23.56 0.10 7.30
N ASP A 364 -22.47 -0.68 7.22
CA ASP A 364 -22.42 -1.95 6.48
C ASP A 364 -23.39 -3.00 7.02
N SER A 365 -23.74 -2.93 8.31
CA SER A 365 -24.77 -3.79 8.93
C SER A 365 -26.20 -3.43 8.48
N LYS A 366 -26.37 -2.34 7.73
CA LYS A 366 -27.65 -1.82 7.23
C LYS A 366 -28.66 -1.64 8.37
N PRO A 367 -28.38 -0.77 9.35
CA PRO A 367 -29.16 -0.61 10.58
C PRO A 367 -30.60 -0.14 10.35
N TRP A 368 -30.87 0.43 9.18
CA TRP A 368 -32.21 0.81 8.72
C TRP A 368 -33.05 -0.37 8.22
N LYS A 369 -32.48 -1.57 8.04
CA LYS A 369 -33.28 -2.78 7.83
C LYS A 369 -33.86 -3.19 9.18
N LEU A 370 -35.18 -3.06 9.32
CA LEU A 370 -35.92 -3.59 10.46
C LEU A 370 -35.48 -5.05 10.70
N PRO A 371 -35.26 -5.47 11.96
CA PRO A 371 -35.10 -6.89 12.27
C PRO A 371 -36.26 -7.61 11.61
N ALA A 372 -36.00 -8.68 10.86
CA ALA A 372 -37.07 -9.55 10.39
C ALA A 372 -37.81 -10.04 11.63
N GLY A 373 -38.90 -9.36 11.96
CA GLY A 373 -39.77 -9.71 13.08
C GLY A 373 -40.24 -11.12 12.86
N HIS A 374 -40.24 -11.90 13.93
CA HIS A 374 -40.81 -13.24 14.00
C HIS A 374 -42.32 -13.19 13.71
N PHE A 375 -42.69 -13.08 12.44
CA PHE A 375 -43.99 -13.45 11.92
C PHE A 375 -43.77 -14.70 11.05
N GLY A 376 -43.97 -15.89 11.62
CA GLY A 376 -44.09 -17.13 10.85
C GLY A 376 -45.50 -17.31 10.27
N PRO A 377 -45.80 -18.42 9.56
CA PRO A 377 -44.92 -19.37 8.87
C PRO A 377 -45.14 -19.39 7.33
N LYS A 378 -44.16 -20.00 6.65
CA LYS A 378 -44.13 -20.64 5.30
C LYS A 378 -45.14 -20.27 4.20
N GLN A 379 -44.52 -20.12 3.02
CA GLN A 379 -44.99 -20.34 1.64
C GLN A 379 -45.76 -19.20 0.95
N ALA A 380 -45.04 -18.51 0.07
CA ALA A 380 -45.55 -18.22 -1.26
C ALA A 380 -44.47 -18.59 -2.27
N SER A 381 -44.76 -19.65 -3.02
CA SER A 381 -44.11 -20.01 -4.27
C SER A 381 -44.07 -18.81 -5.21
N THR A 382 -42.88 -18.34 -5.54
CA THR A 382 -42.69 -17.59 -6.80
C THR A 382 -41.76 -18.44 -7.65
N GLN A 383 -42.32 -18.81 -8.79
CA GLN A 383 -41.77 -19.72 -9.77
C GLN A 383 -40.30 -19.41 -10.06
N SER A 384 -39.52 -20.49 -10.09
CA SER A 384 -38.25 -20.56 -10.75
C SER A 384 -38.35 -19.99 -12.17
N VAL A 385 -37.76 -18.82 -12.41
CA VAL A 385 -37.17 -18.56 -13.72
C VAL A 385 -35.91 -19.42 -13.74
N SER A 386 -36.08 -20.64 -14.25
CA SER A 386 -34.98 -21.43 -14.80
C SER A 386 -34.41 -20.64 -15.98
N ALA A 387 -33.50 -19.73 -15.72
CA ALA A 387 -32.46 -19.43 -16.68
C ALA A 387 -31.57 -20.67 -16.69
N ASP A 388 -31.66 -21.44 -17.77
CA ASP A 388 -30.71 -22.49 -18.11
C ASP A 388 -29.29 -21.92 -18.07
N LEU A 389 -28.65 -22.04 -16.92
CA LEU A 389 -27.20 -22.01 -16.72
C LEU A 389 -26.70 -23.46 -16.62
N LYS A 390 -27.25 -24.34 -17.45
CA LYS A 390 -26.66 -25.64 -17.74
C LYS A 390 -25.71 -25.46 -18.92
N ASP A 391 -24.49 -25.92 -18.72
CA ASP A 391 -23.30 -25.78 -19.56
C ASP A 391 -22.58 -24.43 -19.55
N ILE A 392 -22.14 -24.02 -18.35
CA ILE A 392 -20.76 -23.51 -18.23
C ILE A 392 -19.89 -24.70 -17.75
N SER A 393 -19.80 -25.74 -18.57
CA SER A 393 -18.73 -26.72 -18.44
C SER A 393 -17.45 -26.04 -18.91
N CYS A 394 -16.84 -25.27 -17.99
CA CYS A 394 -15.58 -24.60 -18.24
C CYS A 394 -14.47 -25.63 -18.36
N SER A 395 -14.25 -26.13 -19.57
CA SER A 395 -13.00 -26.79 -19.89
C SER A 395 -11.88 -25.76 -19.73
N TRP A 396 -10.95 -26.02 -18.82
CA TRP A 396 -9.78 -25.17 -18.59
C TRP A 396 -9.02 -24.85 -19.88
N GLY A 397 -9.11 -25.72 -20.90
CA GLY A 397 -8.54 -25.51 -22.23
C GLY A 397 -9.12 -24.30 -22.99
N GLN A 398 -10.42 -24.03 -22.90
CA GLN A 398 -11.02 -22.85 -23.54
C GLN A 398 -10.74 -21.56 -22.76
N GLN A 399 -10.56 -21.64 -21.43
CA GLN A 399 -10.15 -20.49 -20.61
C GLN A 399 -8.68 -20.11 -20.80
N ALA A 400 -7.82 -21.02 -21.28
CA ALA A 400 -6.42 -20.71 -21.58
C ALA A 400 -6.27 -19.64 -22.67
N LEU A 401 -7.29 -19.49 -23.55
CA LEU A 401 -7.35 -18.43 -24.56
C LEU A 401 -7.58 -17.02 -23.96
N LEU A 402 -8.00 -16.91 -22.70
CA LEU A 402 -8.15 -15.63 -22.01
C LEU A 402 -6.83 -15.12 -21.42
N LEU A 403 -5.81 -15.96 -21.25
CA LEU A 403 -4.50 -15.54 -20.73
C LEU A 403 -3.85 -14.46 -21.61
N PRO A 404 -3.77 -14.60 -22.95
CA PRO A 404 -3.25 -13.54 -23.81
C PRO A 404 -4.00 -12.21 -23.66
N PHE A 405 -5.33 -12.24 -23.53
CA PHE A 405 -6.15 -11.04 -23.32
C PHE A 405 -5.90 -10.40 -21.94
N LEU A 406 -5.82 -11.21 -20.88
CA LEU A 406 -5.53 -10.73 -19.53
C LEU A 406 -4.09 -10.20 -19.40
N ILE A 407 -3.12 -10.82 -20.08
CA ILE A 407 -1.76 -10.31 -20.22
C ILE A 407 -1.81 -8.96 -20.94
N GLY A 408 -2.53 -8.87 -22.07
CA GLY A 408 -2.73 -7.61 -22.79
C GLY A 408 -3.34 -6.51 -21.92
N LEU A 409 -4.36 -6.82 -21.11
CA LEU A 409 -5.00 -5.86 -20.20
C LEU A 409 -4.12 -5.48 -18.99
N ALA A 410 -3.30 -6.41 -18.49
CA ALA A 410 -2.30 -6.16 -17.45
C ALA A 410 -1.13 -5.30 -17.96
N VAL A 411 -0.85 -5.37 -19.26
CA VAL A 411 0.21 -4.62 -19.97
C VAL A 411 -0.31 -3.32 -20.60
N LEU A 412 -1.64 -3.17 -20.79
CA LEU A 412 -2.26 -2.00 -21.41
C LEU A 412 -1.89 -0.66 -20.74
N PRO A 413 -1.86 -0.55 -19.39
CA PRO A 413 -1.38 0.67 -18.74
C PRO A 413 0.08 0.99 -19.11
N MET A 414 0.93 -0.02 -19.31
CA MET A 414 2.34 0.17 -19.69
C MET A 414 2.47 0.72 -21.11
N LEU A 415 1.68 0.21 -22.05
CA LEU A 415 1.72 0.64 -23.46
C LEU A 415 1.19 2.06 -23.65
N LEU A 416 0.18 2.46 -22.88
CA LEU A 416 -0.37 3.82 -22.92
C LEU A 416 0.57 4.86 -22.31
N LEU A 417 1.43 4.46 -21.37
CA LEU A 417 2.40 5.35 -20.71
C LEU A 417 3.73 5.48 -21.49
N GLN A 418 4.15 4.47 -22.24
CA GLN A 418 5.39 4.54 -23.05
C GLN A 418 5.24 5.36 -24.35
N GLY A 419 4.02 5.57 -24.85
CA GLY A 419 3.77 6.26 -26.12
C GLY A 419 4.11 7.76 -26.17
N LYS A 420 4.41 8.39 -25.02
CA LYS A 420 4.82 9.82 -24.96
C LYS A 420 6.34 10.04 -25.04
N ASN A 421 7.17 9.01 -24.87
CA ASN A 421 8.65 9.17 -24.85
C ASN A 421 9.32 9.11 -26.24
N THR A 422 8.56 8.91 -27.32
CA THR A 422 9.13 8.79 -28.69
C THR A 422 8.93 10.02 -29.59
N ILE A 423 8.39 11.13 -29.08
CA ILE A 423 8.24 12.37 -29.87
C ILE A 423 8.83 13.55 -29.10
N GLY A 424 10.11 13.81 -29.30
CA GLY A 424 10.80 14.95 -28.69
C GLY A 424 12.31 15.00 -28.86
N THR A 425 12.87 14.48 -29.96
CA THR A 425 14.26 14.77 -30.33
C THR A 425 14.33 16.09 -31.09
N GLY A 426 14.88 17.15 -30.47
CA GLY A 426 15.41 18.30 -31.20
C GLY A 426 15.28 19.67 -30.51
N SER A 427 16.23 20.03 -29.64
CA SER A 427 17.23 21.11 -29.86
C SER A 427 17.93 21.52 -28.54
N PRO A 428 19.15 22.10 -28.59
CA PRO A 428 20.13 22.09 -27.50
C PRO A 428 20.13 23.37 -26.65
N ASP A 429 20.95 23.30 -25.58
CA ASP A 429 21.42 24.37 -24.69
C ASP A 429 20.54 24.81 -23.52
N MET A 430 20.79 24.19 -22.37
CA MET A 430 21.11 24.94 -21.14
C MET A 430 22.10 24.13 -20.29
N MET A 431 23.37 24.52 -20.33
CA MET A 431 24.39 24.07 -19.38
C MET A 431 24.04 24.55 -17.97
N VAL A 432 23.67 23.62 -17.08
CA VAL A 432 23.72 23.85 -15.63
C VAL A 432 25.06 23.36 -15.12
N LYS A 433 25.88 24.28 -14.61
CA LYS A 433 27.16 23.99 -13.96
C LYS A 433 26.95 23.10 -12.73
N SER A 434 27.65 21.97 -12.69
CA SER A 434 27.88 21.18 -11.47
C SER A 434 28.76 21.97 -10.49
N PRO A 435 28.45 22.03 -9.19
CA PRO A 435 29.40 22.47 -8.18
C PRO A 435 30.42 21.36 -7.90
N ASN A 436 31.69 21.77 -7.83
CA ASN A 436 32.87 20.96 -7.55
C ASN A 436 32.74 20.04 -6.33
N SER A 437 33.40 18.88 -6.46
CA SER A 437 33.45 17.75 -5.53
C SER A 437 34.44 17.89 -4.36
N ASP A 438 34.57 19.07 -3.74
CA ASP A 438 35.58 19.31 -2.68
C ASP A 438 35.08 20.19 -1.52
N ASP A 439 33.95 19.84 -0.89
CA ASP A 439 33.59 20.47 0.40
C ASP A 439 33.01 19.45 1.40
N PHE A 440 33.86 18.52 1.84
CA PHE A 440 33.62 17.76 3.07
C PHE A 440 33.78 18.70 4.28
N ARG A 441 32.73 19.45 4.61
CA ARG A 441 32.67 20.18 5.89
C ARG A 441 32.29 19.23 7.02
N LYS A 442 33.25 19.08 7.95
CA LYS A 442 33.09 18.56 9.31
C LYS A 442 31.87 19.20 9.97
N VAL A 443 30.83 18.41 10.24
CA VAL A 443 29.70 18.85 11.08
C VAL A 443 30.00 18.44 12.51
N ASN A 444 30.27 19.43 13.35
CA ASN A 444 30.38 19.27 14.79
C ASN A 444 29.06 18.72 15.35
N ALA A 445 29.18 17.75 16.27
CA ALA A 445 28.08 17.11 16.95
C ALA A 445 27.23 18.14 17.72
N VAL A 446 26.07 18.48 17.15
CA VAL A 446 24.96 19.12 17.84
C VAL A 446 23.84 18.08 17.90
N MET A 447 23.36 17.81 19.12
CA MET A 447 22.17 16.99 19.38
C MET A 447 21.04 17.39 18.41
N PRO A 448 20.27 16.45 17.84
CA PRO A 448 19.21 16.82 16.91
C PRO A 448 18.11 17.54 17.68
N LYS A 449 18.03 18.86 17.53
CA LYS A 449 16.73 19.52 17.58
C LYS A 449 15.98 19.03 16.34
N SER A 450 14.80 18.45 16.55
CA SER A 450 13.89 18.04 15.48
C SER A 450 13.41 19.27 14.72
N ASP A 451 14.21 19.74 13.77
CA ASP A 451 13.84 20.85 12.90
C ASP A 451 12.69 20.40 11.98
N PRO A 452 11.54 21.09 11.98
CA PRO A 452 10.41 20.79 11.11
C PRO A 452 10.77 20.63 9.63
N GLU A 453 11.77 21.36 9.13
CA GLU A 453 12.20 21.29 7.73
C GLU A 453 12.85 19.94 7.40
N THR A 454 13.72 19.45 8.29
CA THR A 454 14.37 18.14 8.11
C THR A 454 13.37 16.98 8.21
N VAL A 455 12.29 17.14 8.98
CA VAL A 455 11.21 16.14 9.01
C VAL A 455 10.41 16.16 7.72
N LEU A 456 10.12 17.34 7.17
CA LEU A 456 9.36 17.50 5.93
C LEU A 456 10.11 16.92 4.73
N GLU A 457 11.41 17.20 4.59
CA GLU A 457 12.25 16.63 3.52
C GLU A 457 12.29 15.09 3.60
N ASN A 458 12.50 14.54 4.80
CA ASN A 458 12.48 13.10 5.04
C ASN A 458 11.11 12.45 4.81
N GLN A 459 10.01 13.21 4.89
CA GLN A 459 8.66 12.73 4.60
C GLN A 459 8.31 12.85 3.12
N GLN A 460 8.83 13.85 2.41
CA GLN A 460 8.67 13.98 0.96
C GLN A 460 9.47 12.93 0.18
N GLN A 461 10.52 12.38 0.80
CA GLN A 461 11.31 11.24 0.29
C GLN A 461 10.71 9.86 0.65
N LEU A 462 9.67 9.79 1.49
CA LEU A 462 8.92 8.57 1.84
C LEU A 462 7.67 8.41 0.99
#